data_AF-A0A2N6G8W1-F1
#
_entry.id   AF-A0A2N6G8W1-F1
#
_cell.length_a   1.000
_cell.length_b   1.000
_cell.length_c   1.000
_cell.angle_alpha   90.00
_cell.angle_beta   90.00
_cell.angle_gamma   90.00
#
_symmetry.space_group_name_H-M   'P 1'
#
loop_
_entity.id
_entity.type
_entity.pdbx_description
1 polymer ?
#
loop_
_entity_poly.entity_id
_entity_poly.type
_entity_poly.pdbx_seq_one_letter_code
_entity_poly.pdbx_strand_id
1 'polypeptide(L)'
;MTRISIDFLLFYFLPIGLLIAIHVYRKHKKAKHSEAIKNEEFEAGLTEPASLHPVIDPLLCMGCGSCVKACPEQASHPVLGLIRGKAQLIAPTNCIGHGACKKACPFDAITLVFGTEKRGIELPVLAPNYESSLPGIFIAGELGGMGLIRNAIEQGTKAMLSIEEVCKSGHSLDNDVVIVGAGPAGFSSTLYAKSKNMKYVTIEQESLGGTVFQFPRGKLVMTAPVDLPMVGKVKIKETTKEELLSFWENIEKESGISINYKERVVSIEPSDSGYVVNTTKGKYPTRTVLLAIGRRGTPRKLGVPGEELSKVVYRLIDPEQYVNQHVLVIGGGDSALEAALAISEQPGTTVSLSYRSEAFGR
;
A
#
# COMPACT_ATOMS: atom_id res chain seq x y z
N MET A 1 -34.61 -57.34 -0.87
CA MET A 1 -34.60 -56.00 -1.47
C MET A 1 -35.60 -55.14 -0.71
N THR A 2 -35.11 -54.32 0.22
CA THR A 2 -35.90 -53.48 1.12
C THR A 2 -36.61 -52.37 0.34
N ARG A 3 -37.96 -52.35 0.39
CA ARG A 3 -38.77 -51.23 -0.10
C ARG A 3 -38.50 -50.03 0.82
N ILE A 4 -37.66 -49.10 0.37
CA ILE A 4 -37.58 -47.76 0.97
C ILE A 4 -38.96 -47.14 0.78
N SER A 5 -39.68 -46.88 1.87
CA SER A 5 -40.99 -46.26 1.85
C SER A 5 -40.89 -44.85 1.28
N ILE A 6 -41.82 -44.50 0.38
CA ILE A 6 -41.93 -43.18 -0.27
C ILE A 6 -41.95 -42.05 0.78
N ASP A 7 -42.50 -42.32 1.96
CA ASP A 7 -42.56 -41.41 3.10
C ASP A 7 -41.17 -41.05 3.66
N PHE A 8 -40.24 -42.02 3.70
CA PHE A 8 -38.85 -41.77 4.10
C PHE A 8 -38.15 -40.87 3.07
N LEU A 9 -38.41 -41.06 1.79
CA LEU A 9 -37.85 -40.21 0.74
C LEU A 9 -38.36 -38.77 0.86
N LEU A 10 -39.68 -38.59 1.03
CA LEU A 10 -40.27 -37.25 1.19
C LEU A 10 -39.78 -36.53 2.44
N PHE A 11 -39.61 -37.24 3.57
CA PHE A 11 -39.19 -36.63 4.83
C PHE A 11 -37.75 -36.08 4.79
N TYR A 12 -36.86 -36.69 4.01
CA TYR A 12 -35.46 -36.22 3.89
C TYR A 12 -35.21 -35.36 2.64
N PHE A 13 -35.81 -35.67 1.48
CA PHE A 13 -35.56 -34.93 0.25
C PHE A 13 -36.27 -33.57 0.21
N LEU A 14 -37.42 -33.41 0.88
CA LEU A 14 -38.17 -32.16 0.91
C LEU A 14 -37.44 -31.05 1.72
N PRO A 15 -36.90 -31.31 2.93
CA PRO A 15 -36.06 -30.31 3.61
C PRO A 15 -34.72 -30.07 2.92
N ILE A 16 -34.10 -31.09 2.32
CA ILE A 16 -32.87 -30.90 1.52
C ILE A 16 -33.15 -30.03 0.29
N GLY A 17 -34.24 -30.32 -0.43
CA GLY A 17 -34.68 -29.53 -1.59
C GLY A 17 -35.00 -28.09 -1.21
N LEU A 18 -35.67 -27.87 -0.08
CA LEU A 18 -35.93 -26.53 0.47
C LEU A 18 -34.61 -25.80 0.81
N LEU A 19 -33.66 -26.46 1.46
CA LEU A 19 -32.36 -25.88 1.78
C LEU A 19 -31.56 -25.52 0.52
N ILE A 20 -31.59 -26.38 -0.51
CA ILE A 20 -30.97 -26.12 -1.81
C ILE A 20 -31.67 -24.93 -2.49
N ALA A 21 -33.00 -24.90 -2.52
CA ALA A 21 -33.76 -23.80 -3.11
C ALA A 21 -33.46 -22.46 -2.43
N ILE A 22 -33.43 -22.43 -1.09
CA ILE A 22 -33.05 -21.24 -0.31
C ILE A 22 -31.61 -20.83 -0.63
N HIS A 23 -30.68 -21.78 -0.73
CA HIS A 23 -29.30 -21.51 -1.06
C HIS A 23 -29.15 -20.91 -2.46
N VAL A 24 -29.79 -21.50 -3.48
CA VAL A 24 -29.80 -21.02 -4.87
C VAL A 24 -30.43 -19.62 -4.95
N TYR A 25 -31.57 -19.42 -4.29
CA TYR A 25 -32.24 -18.13 -4.25
C TYR A 25 -31.35 -17.04 -3.62
N ARG A 26 -30.73 -17.32 -2.47
CA ARG A 26 -29.79 -16.40 -1.82
C ARG A 26 -28.59 -16.09 -2.70
N LYS A 27 -28.05 -17.09 -3.41
CA LYS A 27 -26.94 -16.94 -4.35
C LYS A 27 -27.33 -16.04 -5.53
N HIS A 28 -28.51 -16.24 -6.12
CA HIS A 28 -29.02 -15.38 -7.19
C HIS A 28 -29.25 -13.95 -6.72
N LYS A 29 -29.86 -13.74 -5.55
CA LYS A 29 -30.07 -12.40 -4.99
C LYS A 29 -28.76 -11.65 -4.79
N LYS A 30 -27.73 -12.30 -4.24
CA LYS A 30 -26.40 -11.71 -4.07
C LYS A 30 -25.73 -11.39 -5.40
N ALA A 31 -25.80 -12.30 -6.38
CA ALA A 31 -25.22 -12.07 -7.69
C ALA A 31 -25.85 -10.87 -8.40
N LYS A 32 -27.20 -10.75 -8.35
CA LYS A 32 -27.92 -9.61 -8.92
C LYS A 32 -27.53 -8.28 -8.26
N HIS A 33 -27.33 -8.28 -6.94
CA HIS A 33 -26.85 -7.11 -6.23
C HIS A 33 -25.41 -6.73 -6.63
N SER A 34 -24.50 -7.71 -6.72
CA SER A 34 -23.14 -7.49 -7.22
C SER A 34 -23.10 -6.96 -8.66
N GLU A 35 -24.00 -7.44 -9.52
CA GLU A 35 -24.12 -6.97 -10.91
C GLU A 35 -24.66 -5.54 -10.98
N ALA A 36 -25.62 -5.17 -10.12
CA ALA A 36 -26.13 -3.79 -10.04
C ALA A 36 -25.03 -2.80 -9.65
N ILE A 37 -24.25 -3.09 -8.60
CA ILE A 37 -23.12 -2.24 -8.18
C ILE A 37 -22.10 -2.11 -9.32
N LYS A 38 -21.77 -3.23 -9.97
CA LYS A 38 -20.80 -3.23 -11.08
C LYS A 38 -21.24 -2.33 -12.24
N ASN A 39 -22.54 -2.34 -12.57
CA ASN A 39 -23.07 -1.51 -13.63
C ASN A 39 -23.08 -0.02 -13.25
N GLU A 40 -23.45 0.29 -12.01
CA GLU A 40 -23.42 1.67 -11.48
C GLU A 40 -22.00 2.25 -11.51
N GLU A 41 -21.00 1.50 -11.05
CA GLU A 41 -19.59 1.92 -11.11
C GLU A 41 -19.09 2.05 -12.55
N PHE A 42 -19.56 1.19 -13.46
CA PHE A 42 -19.23 1.28 -14.87
C PHE A 42 -19.81 2.55 -15.52
N GLU A 43 -21.08 2.88 -15.23
CA GLU A 43 -21.74 4.11 -15.68
C GLU A 43 -21.09 5.36 -15.08
N ALA A 44 -20.62 5.29 -13.84
CA ALA A 44 -19.86 6.36 -13.18
C ALA A 44 -18.41 6.50 -13.68
N GLY A 45 -17.95 5.63 -14.59
CA GLY A 45 -16.56 5.62 -15.08
C GLY A 45 -15.53 5.17 -14.04
N LEU A 46 -15.98 4.56 -12.94
CA LEU A 46 -15.19 4.09 -11.81
C LEU A 46 -14.71 2.64 -12.01
N THR A 47 -14.27 2.32 -13.22
CA THR A 47 -13.95 0.95 -13.63
C THR A 47 -12.56 0.48 -13.24
N GLU A 48 -11.71 1.40 -12.76
CA GLU A 48 -10.29 1.14 -12.57
C GLU A 48 -9.82 1.56 -11.17
N PRO A 49 -9.09 0.69 -10.45
CA PRO A 49 -8.48 1.03 -9.18
C PRO A 49 -7.16 1.78 -9.36
N ALA A 50 -6.89 2.73 -8.46
CA ALA A 50 -5.67 3.52 -8.40
C ALA A 50 -4.46 2.75 -7.84
N SER A 51 -4.72 1.60 -7.22
CA SER A 51 -3.79 0.87 -6.37
C SER A 51 -3.56 -0.55 -6.87
N LEU A 52 -2.75 -1.31 -6.12
CA LEU A 52 -2.62 -2.74 -6.31
C LEU A 52 -4.01 -3.39 -6.21
N HIS A 53 -4.40 -4.24 -7.14
CA HIS A 53 -5.74 -4.82 -7.15
C HIS A 53 -5.77 -6.23 -7.75
N PRO A 54 -6.79 -7.04 -7.41
CA PRO A 54 -6.89 -8.40 -7.90
C PRO A 54 -7.45 -8.47 -9.33
N VAL A 55 -6.68 -9.02 -10.26
CA VAL A 55 -7.20 -9.60 -11.50
C VAL A 55 -7.55 -11.06 -11.21
N ILE A 56 -8.77 -11.45 -11.56
CA ILE A 56 -9.31 -12.78 -11.23
C ILE A 56 -9.43 -13.58 -12.52
N ASP A 57 -8.72 -14.70 -12.59
CA ASP A 57 -8.83 -15.64 -13.69
C ASP A 57 -10.15 -16.43 -13.57
N PRO A 58 -11.10 -16.26 -14.51
CA PRO A 58 -12.37 -16.96 -14.44
C PRO A 58 -12.24 -18.46 -14.67
N LEU A 59 -11.17 -18.95 -15.30
CA LEU A 59 -10.94 -20.38 -15.53
C LEU A 59 -10.54 -21.07 -14.23
N LEU A 60 -9.66 -20.45 -13.43
CA LEU A 60 -9.21 -20.98 -12.15
C LEU A 60 -10.22 -20.72 -11.01
N CYS A 61 -11.03 -19.66 -11.11
CA CYS A 61 -11.93 -19.27 -10.03
C CYS A 61 -13.10 -20.25 -9.84
N MET A 62 -13.15 -20.96 -8.71
CA MET A 62 -14.28 -21.85 -8.38
C MET A 62 -15.48 -21.15 -7.72
N GLY A 63 -15.42 -19.83 -7.49
CA GLY A 63 -16.56 -19.08 -6.98
C GLY A 63 -16.89 -19.29 -5.49
N CYS A 64 -15.95 -19.80 -4.69
CA CYS A 64 -16.15 -20.07 -3.25
C CYS A 64 -16.42 -18.80 -2.41
N GLY A 65 -16.02 -17.62 -2.89
CA GLY A 65 -16.25 -16.33 -2.21
C GLY A 65 -15.32 -16.04 -1.04
N SER A 66 -14.26 -16.83 -0.82
CA SER A 66 -13.28 -16.58 0.25
C SER A 66 -12.62 -15.22 0.13
N CYS A 67 -12.30 -14.80 -1.10
CA CYS A 67 -11.74 -13.49 -1.40
C CYS A 67 -12.66 -12.32 -1.04
N VAL A 68 -13.97 -12.46 -1.26
CA VAL A 68 -14.99 -11.47 -0.88
C VAL A 68 -15.04 -11.31 0.65
N LYS A 69 -15.04 -12.44 1.38
CA LYS A 69 -15.08 -12.43 2.86
C LYS A 69 -13.78 -11.92 3.49
N ALA A 70 -12.65 -12.12 2.82
CA ALA A 70 -11.34 -11.72 3.31
C ALA A 70 -11.01 -10.24 3.11
N CYS A 71 -11.83 -9.52 2.33
CA CYS A 71 -11.63 -8.09 2.10
C CYS A 71 -12.10 -7.29 3.33
N PRO A 72 -11.22 -6.50 3.99
CA PRO A 72 -11.56 -5.70 5.16
C PRO A 72 -12.53 -4.57 4.82
N GLU A 73 -12.47 -4.05 3.59
CA GLU A 73 -13.36 -2.99 3.12
C GLU A 73 -14.80 -3.47 2.93
N GLN A 74 -15.01 -4.76 2.66
CA GLN A 74 -16.31 -5.33 2.25
C GLN A 74 -17.46 -5.05 3.23
N ALA A 75 -17.16 -4.74 4.51
CA ALA A 75 -18.15 -4.40 5.52
C ALA A 75 -18.78 -3.01 5.32
N SER A 76 -17.99 -2.05 4.84
CA SER A 76 -18.39 -0.64 4.67
C SER A 76 -18.49 -0.25 3.19
N HIS A 77 -17.62 -0.81 2.36
CA HIS A 77 -17.47 -0.50 0.95
C HIS A 77 -17.38 -1.81 0.15
N PRO A 78 -18.34 -2.11 -0.75
CA PRO A 78 -18.22 -3.29 -1.59
C PRO A 78 -16.98 -3.15 -2.49
N VAL A 79 -16.20 -4.22 -2.64
CA VAL A 79 -15.04 -4.27 -3.54
C VAL A 79 -15.16 -5.45 -4.50
N LEU A 80 -15.38 -6.64 -3.93
CA LEU A 80 -15.50 -7.89 -4.66
C LEU A 80 -16.94 -8.43 -4.58
N GLY A 81 -17.38 -9.07 -5.66
CA GLY A 81 -18.69 -9.71 -5.77
C GLY A 81 -18.60 -11.05 -6.49
N LEU A 82 -19.64 -11.88 -6.32
CA LEU A 82 -19.78 -13.13 -7.07
C LEU A 82 -20.84 -12.94 -8.15
N ILE A 83 -20.42 -12.87 -9.41
CA ILE A 83 -21.29 -12.75 -10.57
C ILE A 83 -21.12 -14.01 -11.42
N ARG A 84 -22.24 -14.67 -11.76
CA ARG A 84 -22.26 -15.94 -12.51
C ARG A 84 -21.34 -17.03 -11.91
N GLY A 85 -21.25 -17.06 -10.58
CA GLY A 85 -20.43 -18.04 -9.86
C GLY A 85 -18.93 -17.79 -9.95
N LYS A 86 -18.48 -16.62 -10.43
CA LYS A 86 -17.07 -16.23 -10.45
C LYS A 86 -16.88 -14.95 -9.64
N ALA A 87 -15.75 -14.83 -8.96
CA ALA A 87 -15.40 -13.60 -8.27
C ALA A 87 -15.04 -12.53 -9.30
N GLN A 88 -15.53 -11.31 -9.10
CA GLN A 88 -15.24 -10.15 -9.94
C GLN A 88 -15.04 -8.93 -9.05
N LEU A 89 -14.21 -7.98 -9.53
CA LEU A 89 -14.21 -6.62 -9.00
C LEU A 89 -15.52 -5.95 -9.42
N ILE A 90 -16.31 -5.54 -8.43
CA ILE A 90 -17.61 -4.90 -8.65
C ILE A 90 -17.55 -3.39 -8.40
N ALA A 91 -16.70 -2.95 -7.49
CA ALA A 91 -16.41 -1.56 -7.24
C ALA A 91 -14.89 -1.43 -7.08
N PRO A 92 -14.16 -1.36 -8.20
CA PRO A 92 -12.71 -1.41 -8.22
C PRO A 92 -12.07 -0.26 -7.45
N THR A 93 -12.63 0.94 -7.56
CA THR A 93 -12.18 2.15 -6.85
C THR A 93 -12.13 1.95 -5.33
N ASN A 94 -13.04 1.16 -4.75
CA ASN A 94 -13.04 0.85 -3.32
C ASN A 94 -11.85 -0.01 -2.86
N CYS A 95 -11.08 -0.62 -3.79
CA CYS A 95 -9.93 -1.45 -3.44
C CYS A 95 -8.74 -0.64 -2.90
N ILE A 96 -8.34 -0.93 -1.65
CA ILE A 96 -7.16 -0.32 -1.00
C ILE A 96 -5.85 -1.08 -1.25
N GLY A 97 -5.86 -2.13 -2.06
CA GLY A 97 -4.66 -2.90 -2.41
C GLY A 97 -3.93 -3.63 -1.28
N HIS A 98 -4.64 -3.97 -0.22
CA HIS A 98 -4.12 -4.75 0.91
C HIS A 98 -3.75 -6.22 0.55
N GLY A 99 -4.29 -6.76 -0.55
CA GLY A 99 -3.92 -8.08 -1.09
C GLY A 99 -4.45 -9.31 -0.33
N ALA A 100 -5.33 -9.17 0.67
CA ALA A 100 -5.82 -10.33 1.42
C ALA A 100 -6.71 -11.26 0.58
N CYS A 101 -7.33 -10.75 -0.49
CA CYS A 101 -8.07 -11.56 -1.46
C CYS A 101 -7.18 -12.64 -2.12
N LYS A 102 -5.94 -12.29 -2.51
CA LYS A 102 -4.96 -13.22 -3.07
C LYS A 102 -4.63 -14.32 -2.05
N LYS A 103 -4.26 -13.94 -0.83
CA LYS A 103 -3.90 -14.89 0.24
C LYS A 103 -5.06 -15.82 0.62
N ALA A 104 -6.30 -15.34 0.51
CA ALA A 104 -7.49 -16.13 0.83
C ALA A 104 -8.00 -17.01 -0.33
N CYS A 105 -7.41 -16.94 -1.52
CA CYS A 105 -7.85 -17.71 -2.66
C CYS A 105 -7.24 -19.12 -2.63
N PRO A 106 -8.04 -20.19 -2.42
CA PRO A 106 -7.51 -21.56 -2.34
C PRO A 106 -7.17 -22.17 -3.71
N PHE A 107 -7.55 -21.50 -4.81
CA PHE A 107 -7.33 -21.97 -6.19
C PHE A 107 -6.31 -21.12 -6.94
N ASP A 108 -5.63 -20.20 -6.24
CA ASP A 108 -4.68 -19.25 -6.81
C ASP A 108 -5.17 -18.44 -8.02
N ALA A 109 -6.48 -18.36 -8.22
CA ALA A 109 -7.16 -17.69 -9.32
C ALA A 109 -7.03 -16.16 -9.32
N ILE A 110 -6.24 -15.59 -8.42
CA ILE A 110 -6.09 -14.14 -8.26
C ILE A 110 -4.64 -13.80 -8.53
N THR A 111 -4.41 -12.73 -9.27
CA THR A 111 -3.10 -12.10 -9.44
C THR A 111 -3.24 -10.64 -9.03
N LEU A 112 -2.29 -10.12 -8.25
CA LEU A 112 -2.28 -8.71 -7.89
C LEU A 112 -1.53 -7.93 -8.95
N VAL A 113 -2.19 -6.97 -9.57
CA VAL A 113 -1.60 -6.08 -10.57
C VAL A 113 -1.69 -4.64 -10.07
N PHE A 114 -0.82 -3.76 -10.56
CA PHE A 114 -0.81 -2.35 -10.17
C PHE A 114 -1.16 -1.49 -11.40
N GLY A 115 -2.26 -0.72 -11.32
CA GLY A 115 -2.74 0.12 -12.42
C GLY A 115 -3.30 -0.67 -13.62
N THR A 116 -3.57 0.03 -14.73
CA THR A 116 -4.15 -0.52 -15.97
C THR A 116 -3.22 -0.31 -17.16
N GLU A 117 -3.50 -0.95 -18.31
CA GLU A 117 -2.77 -0.72 -19.58
C GLU A 117 -2.65 0.77 -19.96
N LYS A 118 -3.56 1.63 -19.48
CA LYS A 118 -3.60 3.08 -19.79
C LYS A 118 -3.07 3.98 -18.67
N ARG A 119 -2.95 3.49 -17.43
CA ARG A 119 -2.69 4.31 -16.23
C ARG A 119 -1.68 3.68 -15.26
N GLY A 120 -0.98 2.64 -15.70
CA GLY A 120 0.05 1.95 -14.93
C GLY A 120 1.20 2.87 -14.53
N ILE A 121 1.61 2.78 -13.27
CA ILE A 121 2.94 3.24 -12.86
C ILE A 121 3.85 2.04 -13.06
N GLU A 122 4.91 2.19 -13.86
CA GLU A 122 5.92 1.15 -13.98
C GLU A 122 6.53 0.89 -12.60
N LEU A 123 6.31 -0.32 -12.09
CA LEU A 123 6.95 -0.79 -10.88
C LEU A 123 8.20 -1.59 -11.27
N PRO A 124 9.27 -1.53 -10.46
CA PRO A 124 10.41 -2.40 -10.67
C PRO A 124 10.00 -3.86 -10.54
N VAL A 125 10.52 -4.71 -11.44
CA VAL A 125 10.33 -6.16 -11.34
C VAL A 125 11.21 -6.66 -10.20
N LEU A 126 10.58 -7.28 -9.20
CA LEU A 126 11.27 -7.82 -8.03
C LEU A 126 11.23 -9.34 -8.04
N ALA A 127 12.36 -9.96 -7.71
CA ALA A 127 12.43 -11.36 -7.38
C ALA A 127 11.74 -11.64 -6.02
N PRO A 128 11.38 -12.90 -5.70
CA PRO A 128 10.72 -13.24 -4.43
C PRO A 128 11.50 -12.84 -3.17
N ASN A 129 12.81 -12.66 -3.29
CA ASN A 129 13.74 -12.17 -2.27
C ASN A 129 13.82 -10.64 -2.18
N TYR A 130 12.93 -9.89 -2.86
CA TYR A 130 12.89 -8.42 -2.92
C TYR A 130 14.06 -7.76 -3.67
N GLU A 131 14.88 -8.55 -4.34
CA GLU A 131 15.95 -8.06 -5.20
C GLU A 131 15.37 -7.54 -6.52
N SER A 132 15.91 -6.42 -6.98
CA SER A 132 15.55 -5.83 -8.27
C SER A 132 16.21 -6.59 -9.43
N SER A 133 16.01 -6.12 -10.65
CA SER A 133 16.76 -6.59 -11.82
C SER A 133 18.27 -6.27 -11.75
N LEU A 134 18.69 -5.41 -10.81
CA LEU A 134 20.09 -5.11 -10.53
C LEU A 134 20.56 -5.91 -9.30
N PRO A 135 21.53 -6.83 -9.46
CA PRO A 135 22.04 -7.64 -8.36
C PRO A 135 22.54 -6.80 -7.18
N GLY A 136 22.19 -7.17 -5.96
CA GLY A 136 22.55 -6.44 -4.74
C GLY A 136 21.74 -5.17 -4.46
N ILE A 137 20.80 -4.80 -5.32
CA ILE A 137 19.83 -3.72 -5.06
C ILE A 137 18.48 -4.33 -4.72
N PHE A 138 17.99 -4.04 -3.52
CA PHE A 138 16.73 -4.51 -2.97
C PHE A 138 15.72 -3.36 -2.88
N ILE A 139 14.44 -3.67 -2.99
CA ILE A 139 13.36 -2.69 -2.97
C ILE A 139 12.29 -3.12 -1.97
N ALA A 140 11.90 -2.19 -1.09
CA ALA A 140 10.84 -2.43 -0.10
C ALA A 140 9.94 -1.21 0.08
N GLY A 141 8.72 -1.47 0.56
CA GLY A 141 7.71 -0.46 0.85
C GLY A 141 6.93 -0.03 -0.38
N GLU A 142 6.55 1.25 -0.40
CA GLU A 142 5.64 1.80 -1.41
C GLU A 142 6.22 1.71 -2.83
N LEU A 143 7.55 1.73 -2.97
CA LEU A 143 8.24 1.60 -4.26
C LEU A 143 7.98 0.23 -4.92
N GLY A 144 7.76 -0.82 -4.12
CA GLY A 144 7.37 -2.16 -4.58
C GLY A 144 5.85 -2.33 -4.79
N GLY A 145 5.07 -1.24 -4.74
CA GLY A 145 3.64 -1.24 -5.07
C GLY A 145 2.69 -1.48 -3.89
N MET A 146 3.18 -1.60 -2.64
CA MET A 146 2.32 -1.79 -1.46
C MET A 146 2.45 -0.63 -0.48
N GLY A 147 1.43 0.25 -0.45
CA GLY A 147 1.46 1.50 0.32
C GLY A 147 0.99 1.44 1.78
N LEU A 148 0.63 0.26 2.31
CA LEU A 148 0.23 0.14 3.71
C LEU A 148 1.45 0.08 4.62
N ILE A 149 1.39 0.78 5.77
CA ILE A 149 2.47 0.82 6.78
C ILE A 149 2.88 -0.59 7.21
N ARG A 150 1.89 -1.45 7.51
CA ARG A 150 2.14 -2.88 7.81
C ARG A 150 2.93 -3.58 6.71
N ASN A 151 2.51 -3.42 5.45
CA ASN A 151 3.16 -4.09 4.33
C ASN A 151 4.59 -3.56 4.15
N ALA A 152 4.79 -2.24 4.30
CA ALA A 152 6.11 -1.64 4.23
C ALA A 152 7.05 -2.21 5.31
N ILE A 153 6.58 -2.34 6.55
CA ILE A 153 7.34 -2.96 7.65
C ILE A 153 7.66 -4.44 7.36
N GLU A 154 6.65 -5.22 6.97
CA GLU A 154 6.85 -6.65 6.65
C GLU A 154 7.83 -6.84 5.49
N GLN A 155 7.77 -5.99 4.47
CA GLN A 155 8.68 -6.06 3.33
C GLN A 155 10.09 -5.65 3.67
N GLY A 156 10.28 -4.55 4.42
CA GLY A 156 11.61 -4.12 4.87
C GLY A 156 12.32 -5.24 5.63
N THR A 157 11.60 -5.86 6.57
CA THR A 157 12.10 -7.00 7.35
C THR A 157 12.47 -8.21 6.45
N LYS A 158 11.63 -8.55 5.46
CA LYS A 158 11.90 -9.68 4.55
C LYS A 158 13.02 -9.41 3.54
N ALA A 159 13.13 -8.18 3.06
CA ALA A 159 14.26 -7.76 2.23
C ALA A 159 15.56 -7.89 3.02
N MET A 160 15.57 -7.43 4.28
CA MET A 160 16.74 -7.56 5.16
C MET A 160 17.13 -9.00 5.48
N LEU A 161 16.16 -9.93 5.63
CA LEU A 161 16.44 -11.36 5.73
C LEU A 161 17.21 -11.89 4.51
N SER A 162 16.84 -11.43 3.31
CA SER A 162 17.50 -11.82 2.06
C SER A 162 18.90 -11.19 1.94
N ILE A 163 19.03 -9.92 2.32
CA ILE A 163 20.30 -9.20 2.38
C ILE A 163 21.25 -9.87 3.37
N GLU A 164 20.78 -10.30 4.54
CA GLU A 164 21.58 -11.03 5.53
C GLU A 164 22.15 -12.34 4.96
N GLU A 165 21.45 -13.00 4.04
CA GLU A 165 21.95 -14.22 3.40
C GLU A 165 23.02 -13.91 2.36
N VAL A 166 22.79 -12.91 1.50
CA VAL A 166 23.80 -12.42 0.54
C VAL A 166 25.06 -11.98 1.28
N CYS A 167 24.88 -11.06 2.23
CA CYS A 167 25.45 -11.03 3.56
C CYS A 167 26.59 -12.01 3.90
N LYS A 168 26.22 -13.25 4.16
CA LYS A 168 27.11 -14.29 4.72
C LYS A 168 28.13 -14.84 3.72
N SER A 169 27.92 -14.66 2.42
CA SER A 169 28.67 -15.33 1.36
C SER A 169 29.84 -14.53 0.75
N GLY A 170 30.09 -13.29 1.20
CA GLY A 170 30.98 -12.34 0.52
C GLY A 170 32.09 -11.70 1.36
N HIS A 171 32.98 -10.97 0.70
CA HIS A 171 34.09 -10.22 1.30
C HIS A 171 33.61 -9.01 2.13
N SER A 172 34.40 -8.63 3.15
CA SER A 172 34.13 -7.51 4.07
C SER A 172 34.31 -6.15 3.38
N LEU A 173 33.22 -5.45 3.11
CA LEU A 173 33.21 -4.00 2.90
C LEU A 173 32.98 -3.24 4.21
N ASP A 174 33.13 -1.91 4.16
CA ASP A 174 32.82 -1.02 5.28
C ASP A 174 31.35 -1.14 5.72
N ASN A 175 30.43 -1.35 4.76
CA ASN A 175 29.01 -1.53 5.01
C ASN A 175 28.46 -2.76 4.28
N ASP A 176 27.72 -3.60 5.00
CA ASP A 176 26.93 -4.69 4.42
C ASP A 176 25.76 -4.15 3.61
N VAL A 177 25.10 -3.12 4.12
CA VAL A 177 23.93 -2.50 3.49
C VAL A 177 23.86 -1.00 3.72
N VAL A 178 23.48 -0.25 2.68
CA VAL A 178 22.99 1.12 2.82
C VAL A 178 21.48 1.13 2.63
N ILE A 179 20.75 1.61 3.65
CA ILE A 179 19.29 1.70 3.66
C ILE A 179 18.91 3.14 3.29
N VAL A 180 18.18 3.31 2.19
CA VAL A 180 17.79 4.63 1.67
C VAL A 180 16.32 4.91 1.98
N GLY A 181 16.09 5.83 2.91
CA GLY A 181 14.78 6.26 3.42
C GLY A 181 14.50 5.73 4.82
N ALA A 182 13.89 6.56 5.67
CA ALA A 182 13.44 6.24 7.04
C ALA A 182 11.91 6.29 7.17
N GLY A 183 11.21 5.88 6.10
CA GLY A 183 9.79 5.50 6.19
C GLY A 183 9.62 4.14 6.90
N PRO A 184 8.38 3.61 7.01
CA PRO A 184 8.13 2.37 7.75
C PRO A 184 8.95 1.15 7.26
N ALA A 185 9.21 1.05 5.95
CA ALA A 185 10.09 0.01 5.40
C ALA A 185 11.55 0.18 5.82
N GLY A 186 12.10 1.40 5.69
CA GLY A 186 13.49 1.65 6.06
C GLY A 186 13.74 1.62 7.56
N PHE A 187 12.78 2.09 8.37
CA PHE A 187 12.84 2.04 9.82
C PHE A 187 12.87 0.61 10.35
N SER A 188 11.94 -0.25 9.90
CA SER A 188 11.96 -1.68 10.24
C SER A 188 13.23 -2.39 9.77
N SER A 189 13.75 -2.02 8.60
CA SER A 189 15.01 -2.56 8.08
C SER A 189 16.22 -2.15 8.92
N THR A 190 16.22 -0.91 9.43
CA THR A 190 17.26 -0.38 10.33
C THR A 190 17.26 -1.12 11.66
N LEU A 191 16.07 -1.31 12.26
CA LEU A 191 15.90 -2.11 13.47
C LEU A 191 16.36 -3.56 13.26
N TYR A 192 16.05 -4.16 12.11
CA TYR A 192 16.49 -5.50 11.76
C TYR A 192 18.03 -5.58 11.67
N ALA A 193 18.64 -4.68 10.88
CA ALA A 193 20.10 -4.62 10.71
C ALA A 193 20.82 -4.48 12.06
N LYS A 194 20.30 -3.63 12.96
CA LYS A 194 20.79 -3.48 14.33
C LYS A 194 20.66 -4.77 15.13
N SER A 195 19.50 -5.43 15.10
CA SER A 195 19.26 -6.69 15.82
C SER A 195 20.19 -7.83 15.42
N LYS A 196 20.69 -7.79 14.18
CA LYS A 196 21.62 -8.77 13.60
C LYS A 196 23.08 -8.34 13.63
N ASN A 197 23.40 -7.19 14.23
CA ASN A 197 24.74 -6.62 14.26
C ASN A 197 25.38 -6.47 12.86
N MET A 198 24.58 -6.17 11.84
CA MET A 198 25.10 -5.90 10.49
C MET A 198 25.80 -4.53 10.45
N LYS A 199 26.78 -4.37 9.55
CA LYS A 199 27.34 -3.04 9.27
C LYS A 199 26.39 -2.28 8.34
N TYR A 200 25.67 -1.28 8.86
CA TYR A 200 24.68 -0.56 8.07
C TYR A 200 24.82 0.96 8.21
N VAL A 201 24.32 1.66 7.19
CA VAL A 201 24.04 3.10 7.25
C VAL A 201 22.62 3.33 6.74
N THR A 202 21.82 4.06 7.51
CA THR A 202 20.48 4.49 7.10
C THR A 202 20.50 5.98 6.79
N ILE A 203 20.01 6.37 5.61
CA ILE A 203 20.05 7.75 5.10
C ILE A 203 18.62 8.24 4.86
N GLU A 204 18.28 9.41 5.38
CA GLU A 204 16.97 10.06 5.20
C GLU A 204 17.12 11.54 4.84
N GLN A 205 16.44 11.95 3.76
CA GLN A 205 16.50 13.31 3.25
C GLN A 205 15.78 14.33 4.15
N GLU A 206 14.72 13.92 4.87
CA GLU A 206 13.92 14.80 5.72
C GLU A 206 13.95 14.38 7.18
N SER A 207 13.02 13.53 7.61
CA SER A 207 12.79 13.15 9.00
C SER A 207 12.15 11.75 9.03
N LEU A 208 12.08 11.17 10.22
CA LEU A 208 11.44 9.88 10.44
C LEU A 208 9.97 9.94 10.02
N GLY A 209 9.45 8.87 9.41
CA GLY A 209 8.03 8.80 9.04
C GLY A 209 7.76 8.54 7.56
N GLY A 210 8.66 8.98 6.68
CA GLY A 210 8.45 8.95 5.23
C GLY A 210 7.13 9.61 4.83
N THR A 211 6.27 8.88 4.10
CA THR A 211 4.95 9.38 3.69
C THR A 211 4.08 9.89 4.85
N VAL A 212 4.17 9.27 6.04
CA VAL A 212 3.39 9.69 7.22
C VAL A 212 3.80 11.09 7.68
N PHE A 213 5.10 11.40 7.66
CA PHE A 213 5.62 12.72 8.01
C PHE A 213 5.06 13.83 7.11
N GLN A 214 4.71 13.50 5.87
CA GLN A 214 4.20 14.45 4.88
C GLN A 214 2.70 14.69 4.96
N PHE A 215 1.96 13.95 5.78
CA PHE A 215 0.53 14.17 5.95
C PHE A 215 0.21 15.52 6.59
N PRO A 216 -0.99 16.08 6.35
CA PRO A 216 -1.47 17.26 7.07
C PRO A 216 -1.50 17.03 8.59
N ARG A 217 -1.40 18.11 9.37
CA ARG A 217 -1.55 18.07 10.83
C ARG A 217 -2.88 17.42 11.22
N GLY A 218 -2.86 16.55 12.23
CA GLY A 218 -4.04 15.91 12.78
C GLY A 218 -4.67 14.86 11.86
N LYS A 219 -4.04 14.54 10.71
CA LYS A 219 -4.54 13.51 9.81
C LYS A 219 -4.61 12.16 10.53
N LEU A 220 -5.76 11.52 10.42
CA LEU A 220 -6.02 10.19 10.92
C LEU A 220 -5.31 9.16 10.04
N VAL A 221 -4.57 8.25 10.67
CA VAL A 221 -3.74 7.23 10.05
C VAL A 221 -4.27 5.86 10.46
N MET A 222 -4.64 5.06 9.46
CA MET A 222 -5.06 3.68 9.65
C MET A 222 -3.94 2.72 9.29
N THR A 223 -3.74 1.71 10.12
CA THR A 223 -2.77 0.63 9.88
C THR A 223 -3.31 -0.69 10.45
N ALA A 224 -2.53 -1.75 10.32
CA ALA A 224 -2.86 -3.05 10.86
C ALA A 224 -1.75 -3.53 11.81
N PRO A 225 -2.07 -4.41 12.77
CA PRO A 225 -1.08 -4.98 13.65
C PRO A 225 0.07 -5.62 12.88
N VAL A 226 1.29 -5.36 13.33
CA VAL A 226 2.52 -5.78 12.68
C VAL A 226 3.58 -6.11 13.73
N ASP A 227 4.52 -6.97 13.37
CA ASP A 227 5.68 -7.27 14.20
C ASP A 227 6.84 -6.37 13.78
N LEU A 228 7.40 -5.62 14.72
CA LEU A 228 8.57 -4.77 14.50
C LEU A 228 9.82 -5.45 15.05
N PRO A 229 10.92 -5.52 14.28
CA PRO A 229 12.20 -5.99 14.81
C PRO A 229 12.61 -5.21 16.07
N MET A 230 13.20 -5.90 17.06
CA MET A 230 13.57 -5.38 18.39
C MET A 230 12.43 -4.94 19.33
N VAL A 231 11.25 -4.59 18.81
CA VAL A 231 10.12 -4.08 19.59
C VAL A 231 9.06 -5.15 19.86
N GLY A 232 8.82 -6.03 18.89
CA GLY A 232 7.78 -7.04 18.92
C GLY A 232 6.45 -6.55 18.35
N LYS A 233 5.35 -7.17 18.79
CA LYS A 233 4.02 -7.00 18.18
C LYS A 233 3.38 -5.66 18.53
N VAL A 234 3.27 -4.79 17.54
CA VAL A 234 2.56 -3.51 17.61
C VAL A 234 1.12 -3.68 17.16
N LYS A 235 0.16 -3.17 17.95
CA LYS A 235 -1.29 -3.31 17.71
C LYS A 235 -1.98 -1.97 17.51
N ILE A 236 -1.41 -1.10 16.69
CA ILE A 236 -2.06 0.14 16.27
C ILE A 236 -2.98 -0.18 15.10
N LYS A 237 -4.25 0.25 15.19
CA LYS A 237 -5.22 0.15 14.09
C LYS A 237 -5.55 1.52 13.52
N GLU A 238 -5.68 2.49 14.40
CA GLU A 238 -6.10 3.85 14.12
C GLU A 238 -5.38 4.77 15.11
N THR A 239 -4.85 5.87 14.61
CA THR A 239 -4.07 6.86 15.39
C THR A 239 -3.96 8.15 14.59
N THR A 240 -3.43 9.22 15.17
CA THR A 240 -3.08 10.43 14.42
C THR A 240 -1.67 10.35 13.85
N LYS A 241 -1.38 11.20 12.85
CA LYS A 241 -0.02 11.39 12.33
C LYS A 241 0.98 11.63 13.45
N GLU A 242 0.68 12.56 14.34
CA GLU A 242 1.58 13.02 15.40
C GLU A 242 1.88 11.91 16.40
N GLU A 243 0.85 11.21 16.88
CA GLU A 243 0.99 10.06 17.79
C GLU A 243 1.84 8.95 17.17
N LEU A 244 1.62 8.65 15.88
CA LEU A 244 2.38 7.61 15.19
C LEU A 244 3.86 7.98 15.04
N LEU A 245 4.16 9.24 14.73
CA LEU A 245 5.54 9.73 14.64
C LEU A 245 6.21 9.71 16.01
N SER A 246 5.53 10.20 17.06
CA SER A 246 6.04 10.13 18.43
C SER A 246 6.32 8.69 18.87
N PHE A 247 5.46 7.74 18.48
CA PHE A 247 5.70 6.32 18.72
C PHE A 247 7.00 5.82 18.04
N TRP A 248 7.26 6.21 16.79
CA TRP A 248 8.50 5.81 16.08
C TRP A 248 9.74 6.50 16.66
N GLU A 249 9.65 7.77 17.03
CA GLU A 249 10.74 8.52 17.66
C GLU A 249 11.13 7.92 19.02
N ASN A 250 10.16 7.43 19.80
CA ASN A 250 10.45 6.74 21.07
C ASN A 250 11.20 5.43 20.81
N ILE A 251 10.78 4.64 19.82
CA ILE A 251 11.49 3.42 19.43
C ILE A 251 12.91 3.73 18.95
N GLU A 252 13.10 4.78 18.15
CA GLU A 252 14.42 5.19 17.69
C GLU A 252 15.37 5.47 18.88
N LYS A 253 14.88 6.25 19.87
CA LYS A 253 15.63 6.58 21.09
C LYS A 253 15.97 5.35 21.92
N GLU A 254 15.00 4.45 22.12
CA GLU A 254 15.16 3.25 22.96
C GLU A 254 16.04 2.18 22.30
N SER A 255 15.97 2.03 20.98
CA SER A 255 16.71 0.99 20.24
C SER A 255 18.18 1.32 20.00
N GLY A 256 18.57 2.60 20.13
CA GLY A 256 19.94 3.05 19.88
C GLY A 256 20.40 2.81 18.43
N ILE A 257 19.46 2.84 17.48
CA ILE A 257 19.76 2.89 16.05
C ILE A 257 20.26 4.28 15.68
N SER A 258 21.00 4.38 14.58
CA SER A 258 21.48 5.65 14.04
C SER A 258 20.96 5.84 12.62
N ILE A 259 20.36 7.01 12.38
CA ILE A 259 19.81 7.41 11.08
C ILE A 259 20.41 8.77 10.72
N ASN A 260 20.98 8.88 9.53
CA ASN A 260 21.54 10.11 9.00
C ASN A 260 20.42 10.94 8.36
N TYR A 261 19.83 11.84 9.16
CA TYR A 261 18.81 12.77 8.70
C TYR A 261 19.40 13.94 7.90
N LYS A 262 18.52 14.62 7.14
CA LYS A 262 18.87 15.76 6.28
C LYS A 262 19.98 15.42 5.29
N GLU A 263 19.99 14.19 4.80
CA GLU A 263 20.99 13.69 3.88
C GLU A 263 20.30 13.00 2.71
N ARG A 264 20.45 13.54 1.52
CA ARG A 264 19.77 13.04 0.32
C ARG A 264 20.73 12.19 -0.49
N VAL A 265 20.31 10.97 -0.83
CA VAL A 265 21.00 10.15 -1.84
C VAL A 265 20.81 10.78 -3.22
N VAL A 266 21.91 10.92 -3.96
CA VAL A 266 21.98 11.55 -5.27
C VAL A 266 22.19 10.53 -6.37
N SER A 267 23.14 9.60 -6.19
CA SER A 267 23.41 8.51 -7.13
C SER A 267 23.84 7.24 -6.42
N ILE A 268 23.65 6.11 -7.09
CA ILE A 268 24.15 4.80 -6.70
C ILE A 268 24.95 4.28 -7.90
N GLU A 269 26.24 4.08 -7.69
CA GLU A 269 27.18 3.68 -8.75
C GLU A 269 27.75 2.29 -8.44
N PRO A 270 27.82 1.37 -9.42
CA PRO A 270 28.42 0.07 -9.21
C PRO A 270 29.94 0.21 -8.94
N SER A 271 30.48 -0.70 -8.12
CA SER A 271 31.91 -0.84 -7.85
C SER A 271 32.32 -2.31 -7.91
N ASP A 272 33.63 -2.58 -7.91
CA ASP A 272 34.18 -3.95 -8.05
C ASP A 272 33.62 -4.97 -7.05
N SER A 273 33.19 -4.51 -5.87
CA SER A 273 32.72 -5.34 -4.76
C SER A 273 31.30 -5.01 -4.30
N GLY A 274 30.55 -4.19 -5.04
CA GLY A 274 29.20 -3.76 -4.67
C GLY A 274 28.82 -2.42 -5.29
N TYR A 275 28.54 -1.44 -4.43
CA TYR A 275 28.06 -0.11 -4.81
C TYR A 275 28.71 1.00 -3.99
N VAL A 276 28.71 2.20 -4.55
CA VAL A 276 28.99 3.45 -3.84
C VAL A 276 27.73 4.30 -3.88
N VAL A 277 27.17 4.59 -2.71
CA VAL A 277 26.02 5.49 -2.57
C VAL A 277 26.54 6.91 -2.33
N ASN A 278 26.31 7.80 -3.29
CA ASN A 278 26.68 9.20 -3.19
C ASN A 278 25.51 10.01 -2.60
N THR A 279 25.80 10.85 -1.61
CA THR A 279 24.82 11.71 -0.96
C THR A 279 25.22 13.17 -1.01
N THR A 280 24.34 14.05 -0.55
CA THR A 280 24.65 15.47 -0.33
C THR A 280 25.71 15.74 0.74
N LYS A 281 26.09 14.74 1.56
CA LYS A 281 27.07 14.90 2.65
C LYS A 281 28.30 14.00 2.54
N GLY A 282 28.26 12.93 1.75
CA GLY A 282 29.36 11.98 1.68
C GLY A 282 29.14 10.84 0.69
N LYS A 283 30.00 9.82 0.81
CA LYS A 283 29.96 8.61 -0.01
C LYS A 283 30.02 7.38 0.89
N TYR A 284 29.20 6.39 0.59
CA TYR A 284 29.12 5.15 1.37
C TYR A 284 29.36 3.95 0.46
N PRO A 285 30.59 3.39 0.46
CA PRO A 285 30.85 2.08 -0.11
C PRO A 285 30.03 1.02 0.63
N THR A 286 29.36 0.16 -0.11
CA THR A 286 28.50 -0.88 0.45
C THR A 286 28.38 -2.06 -0.48
N ARG A 287 28.09 -3.24 0.08
CA ARG A 287 27.85 -4.42 -0.75
C ARG A 287 26.45 -4.43 -1.36
N THR A 288 25.46 -4.00 -0.60
CA THR A 288 24.06 -4.02 -1.01
C THR A 288 23.37 -2.70 -0.70
N VAL A 289 22.32 -2.39 -1.44
CA VAL A 289 21.50 -1.19 -1.20
C VAL A 289 20.06 -1.61 -1.04
N LEU A 290 19.39 -1.12 0.00
CA LEU A 290 17.95 -1.24 0.16
C LEU A 290 17.28 0.11 -0.15
N LEU A 291 16.49 0.14 -1.22
CA LEU A 291 15.67 1.30 -1.59
C LEU A 291 14.32 1.24 -0.87
N ALA A 292 14.15 2.11 0.12
CA ALA A 292 12.93 2.30 0.90
C ALA A 292 12.39 3.75 0.81
N ILE A 293 12.61 4.40 -0.34
CA ILE A 293 12.37 5.83 -0.60
C ILE A 293 10.88 6.23 -0.73
N GLY A 294 9.97 5.26 -0.75
CA GLY A 294 8.55 5.52 -1.02
C GLY A 294 8.30 6.11 -2.41
N ARG A 295 7.12 6.73 -2.63
CA ARG A 295 6.80 7.39 -3.91
C ARG A 295 6.35 8.85 -3.78
N ARG A 296 6.02 9.31 -2.57
CA ARG A 296 5.54 10.69 -2.33
C ARG A 296 6.65 11.75 -2.26
N GLY A 297 7.92 11.34 -2.20
CA GLY A 297 9.04 12.26 -1.97
C GLY A 297 9.31 13.29 -3.07
N THR A 298 8.76 13.14 -4.28
CA THR A 298 8.92 14.11 -5.37
C THR A 298 7.57 14.36 -6.05
N PRO A 299 7.00 15.58 -5.94
CA PRO A 299 5.71 15.88 -6.55
C PRO A 299 5.81 15.93 -8.07
N ARG A 300 4.73 15.55 -8.75
CA ARG A 300 4.59 15.77 -10.19
C ARG A 300 4.19 17.22 -10.42
N LYS A 301 5.12 18.01 -10.98
CA LYS A 301 4.89 19.39 -11.39
C LYS A 301 4.06 19.45 -12.68
N LEU A 302 3.26 20.50 -12.84
CA LEU A 302 2.46 20.83 -14.03
C LEU A 302 3.32 21.41 -15.16
N GLY A 303 4.44 22.07 -14.85
CA GLY A 303 5.32 22.68 -15.84
C GLY A 303 4.70 23.92 -16.51
N VAL A 304 3.86 24.68 -15.80
CA VAL A 304 3.11 25.81 -16.35
C VAL A 304 3.64 27.17 -15.83
N PRO A 305 3.45 28.27 -16.59
CA PRO A 305 3.81 29.60 -16.11
C PRO A 305 3.15 29.94 -14.77
N GLY A 306 3.92 30.46 -13.82
CA GLY A 306 3.44 30.81 -12.48
C GLY A 306 3.47 29.68 -11.44
N GLU A 307 3.91 28.48 -11.82
CA GLU A 307 4.06 27.34 -10.90
C GLU A 307 5.11 27.56 -9.79
N GLU A 308 6.06 28.48 -10.00
CA GLU A 308 7.11 28.82 -9.02
C GLU A 308 6.70 29.96 -8.06
N LEU A 309 5.45 30.45 -8.13
CA LEU A 309 4.95 31.46 -7.18
C LEU A 309 4.89 30.88 -5.77
N SER A 310 5.22 31.68 -4.75
CA SER A 310 5.26 31.26 -3.34
C SER A 310 3.94 30.69 -2.79
N LYS A 311 2.80 31.06 -3.40
CA LYS A 311 1.47 30.55 -3.06
C LYS A 311 1.18 29.15 -3.61
N VAL A 312 1.99 28.66 -4.56
CA VAL A 312 1.84 27.33 -5.15
C VAL A 312 2.59 26.33 -4.29
N VAL A 313 1.85 25.42 -3.67
CA VAL A 313 2.41 24.39 -2.79
C VAL A 313 1.99 23.00 -3.25
N TYR A 314 2.87 22.03 -3.06
CA TYR A 314 2.65 20.63 -3.46
C TYR A 314 2.27 19.72 -2.29
N ARG A 315 2.14 20.31 -1.09
CA ARG A 315 1.85 19.59 0.15
C ARG A 315 1.02 20.49 1.06
N LEU A 316 -0.11 19.95 1.52
CA LEU A 316 -0.89 20.54 2.61
C LEU A 316 -0.25 20.18 3.95
N ILE A 317 0.39 21.15 4.60
CA ILE A 317 1.00 20.95 5.93
C ILE A 317 -0.04 21.17 7.04
N ASP A 318 -0.77 22.28 6.95
CA ASP A 318 -1.72 22.72 7.96
C ASP A 318 -2.93 23.36 7.27
N PRO A 319 -4.15 22.80 7.38
CA PRO A 319 -5.33 23.42 6.80
C PRO A 319 -5.62 24.81 7.35
N GLU A 320 -5.32 25.09 8.62
CA GLU A 320 -5.64 26.35 9.29
C GLU A 320 -4.98 27.57 8.63
N GLN A 321 -3.88 27.37 7.90
CA GLN A 321 -3.20 28.44 7.17
C GLN A 321 -4.07 29.09 6.08
N TYR A 322 -5.17 28.43 5.68
CA TYR A 322 -6.05 28.86 4.61
C TYR A 322 -7.33 29.54 5.08
N VAL A 323 -7.54 29.76 6.39
CA VAL A 323 -8.71 30.46 6.94
C VAL A 323 -8.97 31.79 6.19
N ASN A 324 -10.23 32.02 5.81
CA ASN A 324 -10.68 33.16 5.00
C ASN A 324 -10.06 33.28 3.59
N GLN A 325 -9.55 32.19 3.01
CA GLN A 325 -8.94 32.20 1.67
C GLN A 325 -9.75 31.45 0.62
N HIS A 326 -9.51 31.82 -0.65
CA HIS A 326 -9.94 31.06 -1.82
C HIS A 326 -8.80 30.18 -2.30
N VAL A 327 -9.00 28.86 -2.29
CA VAL A 327 -7.96 27.87 -2.60
C VAL A 327 -8.36 27.04 -3.81
N LEU A 328 -7.45 26.92 -4.77
CA LEU A 328 -7.57 26.00 -5.90
C LEU A 328 -6.76 24.74 -5.61
N VAL A 329 -7.41 23.59 -5.56
CA VAL A 329 -6.77 22.28 -5.45
C VAL A 329 -6.74 21.64 -6.84
N ILE A 330 -5.56 21.21 -7.29
CA ILE A 330 -5.36 20.62 -8.61
C ILE A 330 -5.23 19.11 -8.47
N GLY A 331 -6.12 18.38 -9.13
CA GLY A 331 -6.18 16.92 -9.10
C GLY A 331 -7.54 16.40 -8.62
N GLY A 332 -7.73 15.09 -8.75
CA GLY A 332 -8.99 14.42 -8.40
C GLY A 332 -8.79 12.98 -8.00
N GLY A 333 -7.65 12.69 -7.36
CA GLY A 333 -7.42 11.45 -6.63
C GLY A 333 -7.40 11.72 -5.12
N ASP A 334 -7.20 10.68 -4.31
CA ASP A 334 -7.39 10.75 -2.85
C ASP A 334 -6.69 11.95 -2.19
N SER A 335 -5.44 12.25 -2.57
CA SER A 335 -4.68 13.33 -1.93
C SER A 335 -5.22 14.73 -2.22
N ALA A 336 -5.82 14.92 -3.40
CA ALA A 336 -6.44 16.19 -3.77
C ALA A 336 -7.78 16.35 -3.04
N LEU A 337 -8.59 15.28 -2.99
CA LEU A 337 -9.89 15.30 -2.32
C LEU A 337 -9.75 15.44 -0.80
N GLU A 338 -8.82 14.73 -0.17
CA GLU A 338 -8.52 14.89 1.25
C GLU A 338 -8.04 16.32 1.57
N ALA A 339 -7.18 16.90 0.73
CA ALA A 339 -6.71 18.26 0.93
C ALA A 339 -7.84 19.28 0.77
N ALA A 340 -8.67 19.11 -0.26
CA ALA A 340 -9.83 19.97 -0.49
C ALA A 340 -10.82 19.92 0.68
N LEU A 341 -11.12 18.72 1.19
CA LEU A 341 -11.99 18.53 2.34
C LEU A 341 -11.42 19.20 3.59
N ALA A 342 -10.17 18.90 3.95
CA ALA A 342 -9.53 19.44 5.13
C ALA A 342 -9.45 20.99 5.12
N ILE A 343 -9.22 21.59 3.94
CA ILE A 343 -9.23 23.04 3.78
C ILE A 343 -10.66 23.59 3.86
N SER A 344 -11.65 22.90 3.26
CA SER A 344 -13.05 23.36 3.25
C SER A 344 -13.71 23.40 4.62
N GLU A 345 -13.20 22.62 5.58
CA GLU A 345 -13.65 22.65 6.97
C GLU A 345 -13.17 23.91 7.72
N GLN A 346 -12.25 24.67 7.15
CA GLN A 346 -11.71 25.87 7.78
C GLN A 346 -12.65 27.08 7.62
N PRO A 347 -12.81 27.92 8.66
CA PRO A 347 -13.69 29.08 8.62
C PRO A 347 -13.41 30.03 7.44
N GLY A 348 -14.49 30.44 6.76
CA GLY A 348 -14.45 31.45 5.70
C GLY A 348 -13.72 31.03 4.42
N THR A 349 -13.41 29.74 4.26
CA THR A 349 -12.68 29.26 3.08
C THR A 349 -13.61 28.93 1.92
N THR A 350 -13.10 29.09 0.70
CA THR A 350 -13.76 28.59 -0.52
C THR A 350 -12.77 27.73 -1.28
N VAL A 351 -13.11 26.47 -1.49
CA VAL A 351 -12.26 25.50 -2.20
C VAL A 351 -12.82 25.22 -3.58
N SER A 352 -11.99 25.37 -4.60
CA SER A 352 -12.27 24.95 -5.97
C SER A 352 -11.39 23.77 -6.34
N LEU A 353 -11.97 22.72 -6.92
CA LEU A 353 -11.22 21.58 -7.47
C LEU A 353 -11.09 21.75 -8.98
N SER A 354 -9.85 21.66 -9.48
CA SER A 354 -9.56 21.57 -10.91
C SER A 354 -9.08 20.17 -11.24
N TYR A 355 -9.90 19.44 -12.00
CA TYR A 355 -9.62 18.07 -12.38
C TYR A 355 -9.89 17.85 -13.86
N ARG A 356 -8.96 17.18 -14.52
CA ARG A 356 -8.90 17.06 -15.99
C ARG A 356 -9.87 16.02 -16.58
N SER A 357 -10.52 15.21 -15.75
CA SER A 357 -11.40 14.14 -16.21
C SER A 357 -12.83 14.39 -15.73
N GLU A 358 -13.80 13.74 -16.36
CA GLU A 358 -15.23 13.93 -16.05
C GLU A 358 -15.64 13.35 -14.69
N ALA A 359 -14.93 12.32 -14.19
CA ALA A 359 -15.23 11.65 -12.92
C ALA A 359 -13.97 11.46 -12.06
N PHE A 360 -14.08 11.78 -10.77
CA PHE A 360 -12.99 11.57 -9.80
C PHE A 360 -12.55 10.10 -9.81
N GLY A 361 -11.25 9.88 -9.94
CA GLY A 361 -10.67 8.57 -9.69
C GLY A 361 -10.33 8.44 -8.21
N ARG A 362 -10.12 7.22 -7.72
CA ARG A 362 -9.19 7.10 -6.58
C ARG A 362 -7.77 7.45 -7.04
#